data_AF-A0A537JGM6-F1
#
_entry.id   AF-A0A537JGM6-F1
#
_cell.length_a   1.000
_cell.length_b   1.000
_cell.length_c   1.000
_cell.angle_alpha   90.00
_cell.angle_beta   90.00
_cell.angle_gamma   90.00
#
_symmetry.space_group_name_H-M   'P 1'
#
loop_
_entity.id
_entity.type
_entity.pdbx_description
1 polymer ?
#
loop_
_entity_poly.entity_id
_entity_poly.type
_entity_poly.pdbx_seq_one_letter_code
_entity_poly.pdbx_strand_id
1 'polypeptide(L)'
;MVNIQEYISSGIVESYVLGLASSEERVEFEQMCAQYPELVEARNNFELALERHARTSTARPSQDVKEKIWSAIQQTSPKTPKIVTMEPTTRRSSGLRWIAAASVILFLVAGYFAFRFYSQNAELKNSNKNLEAKVNSMDSVLGRVADEQKLMSDPNVTIVNMVGMQKGSPSSASVYWDSTSANV
;
A
#
# COMPACT_ATOMS: atom_id res chain seq x y z
N MET A 1 24.08 -6.10 8.65
CA MET A 1 24.38 -5.76 10.05
C MET A 1 25.57 -4.82 9.99
N VAL A 2 25.41 -3.55 10.40
CA VAL A 2 26.51 -2.59 10.33
C VAL A 2 27.52 -2.95 11.41
N ASN A 3 28.79 -3.09 11.03
CA ASN A 3 29.87 -3.33 11.98
C ASN A 3 30.34 -1.98 12.54
N ILE A 4 29.90 -1.65 13.76
CA ILE A 4 30.19 -0.36 14.40
C ILE A 4 31.69 -0.19 14.62
N GLN A 5 32.42 -1.27 14.91
CA GLN A 5 33.87 -1.23 15.10
C GLN A 5 34.59 -0.88 13.80
N GLU A 6 34.12 -1.40 12.67
CA GLU A 6 34.64 -1.07 11.35
C GLU A 6 34.34 0.39 10.99
N TYR A 7 33.14 0.86 11.34
CA TYR A 7 32.75 2.26 11.16
C TYR A 7 33.60 3.22 12.01
N ILE A 8 33.89 2.89 13.28
CA ILE A 8 34.83 3.66 14.11
C ILE A 8 36.23 3.65 13.47
N SER A 9 36.70 2.49 12.99
CA SER A 9 38.02 2.37 12.36
C SER A 9 38.14 3.03 10.98
N SER A 10 37.03 3.44 10.38
CA SER A 10 37.01 4.08 9.05
C SER A 10 37.60 5.50 9.04
N GLY A 11 37.81 6.10 10.22
CA GLY A 11 38.33 7.47 10.35
C GLY A 11 37.25 8.55 10.32
N ILE A 12 35.96 8.17 10.33
CA ILE A 12 34.84 9.11 10.29
C ILE A 12 34.75 9.96 11.57
N VAL A 13 35.07 9.38 12.73
CA VAL A 13 35.02 10.06 14.03
C VAL A 13 36.04 11.21 14.06
N GLU A 14 37.26 10.93 13.61
CA GLU A 14 38.35 11.90 13.53
C GLU A 14 38.02 12.98 12.51
N SER A 15 37.51 12.60 11.34
CA SER A 15 37.09 13.54 10.29
C SER A 15 35.96 14.45 10.76
N TYR A 16 35.01 13.93 11.55
CA TYR A 16 33.93 14.71 12.16
C TYR A 16 34.47 15.71 13.19
N VAL A 17 35.25 15.25 14.17
CA VAL A 17 35.77 16.11 15.26
C VAL A 17 36.71 17.19 14.74
N LEU A 18 37.53 16.88 13.73
CA LEU A 18 38.43 17.86 13.09
C LEU A 18 37.69 18.80 12.11
N GLY A 19 36.40 18.59 11.88
CA GLY A 19 35.60 19.39 10.96
C GLY A 19 35.88 19.13 9.48
N LEU A 20 36.57 18.04 9.13
CA LEU A 20 36.93 17.65 7.77
C LEU A 20 35.82 16.86 7.04
N ALA A 21 34.87 16.29 7.78
CA ALA A 21 33.74 15.56 7.21
C ALA A 21 32.84 16.45 6.35
N SER A 22 32.28 15.91 5.28
CA SER A 22 31.28 16.59 4.44
C SER A 22 29.96 16.81 5.20
N SER A 23 29.10 17.69 4.69
CA SER A 23 27.79 17.93 5.31
C SER A 23 26.92 16.68 5.36
N GLU A 24 27.01 15.81 4.36
CA GLU A 24 26.24 14.57 4.25
C GLU A 24 26.72 13.55 5.31
N GLU A 25 28.03 13.34 5.39
CA GLU A 25 28.66 12.45 6.37
C GLU A 25 28.42 12.90 7.81
N ARG A 26 28.40 14.21 8.08
CA ARG A 26 28.07 14.73 9.42
C ARG A 26 26.65 14.36 9.85
N VAL A 27 25.68 14.49 8.94
CA VAL A 27 24.28 14.17 9.23
C VAL A 27 24.13 12.66 9.45
N GLU A 28 24.76 11.84 8.63
CA GLU A 28 24.77 10.39 8.81
C GLU A 28 25.41 10.00 10.15
N PHE A 29 26.56 10.57 10.48
CA PHE A 29 27.26 10.33 11.74
C PHE A 29 26.40 10.70 12.95
N GLU A 30 25.73 11.86 12.93
CA GLU A 30 24.82 12.28 14.01
C GLU A 30 23.60 11.35 14.16
N GLN A 31 23.04 10.87 13.04
CA GLN A 31 21.97 9.86 13.07
C GLN A 31 22.45 8.52 13.62
N MET A 32 23.69 8.13 13.33
CA MET A 32 24.31 6.91 13.85
C MET A 32 24.65 7.05 15.34
N CYS A 33 25.08 8.22 15.80
CA CYS A 33 25.28 8.52 17.22
C CYS A 33 23.98 8.39 18.04
N ALA A 34 22.81 8.69 17.45
CA ALA A 34 21.52 8.50 18.12
C ALA A 34 21.16 7.00 18.30
N GLN A 35 21.69 6.13 17.43
CA GLN A 35 21.41 4.69 17.44
C GLN A 35 22.45 3.89 18.24
N TYR A 36 23.70 4.34 18.27
CA TYR A 36 24.83 3.61 18.86
C TYR A 36 25.62 4.48 19.86
N PRO A 37 25.45 4.25 21.18
CA PRO A 37 26.17 4.99 22.22
C PRO A 37 27.71 4.85 22.14
N GLU A 38 28.20 3.73 21.60
CA GLU A 38 29.64 3.47 21.41
C GLU A 38 30.31 4.52 20.51
N LEU A 39 29.58 5.06 19.52
CA LEU A 39 30.09 6.15 18.68
C LEU A 39 30.24 7.47 19.44
N VAL A 40 29.32 7.73 20.37
CA VAL A 40 29.39 8.92 21.24
C VAL A 40 30.59 8.80 22.18
N GLU A 41 30.85 7.62 22.72
CA GLU A 41 32.04 7.36 23.55
C GLU A 41 33.34 7.53 22.75
N ALA A 42 33.41 6.96 21.55
CA ALA A 42 34.56 7.11 20.65
C ALA A 42 34.83 8.58 20.31
N ARG A 43 33.78 9.36 19.97
CA ARG A 43 33.88 10.81 19.72
C ARG A 43 34.43 11.54 20.94
N ASN A 44 33.84 11.34 22.11
CA ASN A 44 34.24 12.05 23.33
C ASN A 44 35.68 11.70 23.74
N ASN A 45 36.11 10.44 23.56
CA ASN A 45 37.48 10.03 23.85
C ASN A 45 38.49 10.72 22.93
N PHE A 46 38.17 10.84 21.63
CA PHE A 46 39.01 11.56 20.68
C PHE A 46 39.05 13.07 20.97
N GLU A 47 37.91 13.69 21.30
CA GLU A 47 37.85 15.10 21.73
C GLU A 47 38.73 15.36 22.95
N LEU A 48 38.70 14.47 23.96
CA LEU A 48 39.54 14.58 25.15
C LEU A 48 41.03 14.42 24.84
N ALA A 49 41.38 13.49 23.95
CA ALA A 49 42.76 13.33 23.48
C ALA A 49 43.26 14.59 22.76
N LEU A 50 42.42 15.16 21.89
CA LEU A 50 42.70 16.41 21.18
C LEU A 50 42.86 17.58 22.14
N GLU A 51 42.01 17.69 23.17
CA GLU A 51 42.10 18.72 24.19
C GLU A 51 43.43 18.63 24.96
N ARG A 52 43.83 17.42 25.39
CA ARG A 52 45.11 17.21 26.08
C ARG A 52 46.30 17.63 25.21
N HIS A 53 46.26 17.28 23.92
CA HIS A 53 47.28 17.67 22.96
C HIS A 53 47.34 19.19 22.75
N ALA A 54 46.18 19.83 22.60
CA ALA A 54 46.06 21.28 22.45
C ALA A 54 46.57 22.04 23.68
N ARG A 55 46.25 21.55 24.89
CA ARG A 55 46.76 22.12 26.15
C ARG A 55 48.27 22.03 26.27
N THR A 56 48.88 20.93 25.80
CA THR A 56 50.34 20.75 25.83
C THR A 56 51.03 21.70 24.85
N SER A 57 50.40 22.00 23.72
CA SER A 57 50.92 22.88 22.65
C SER A 57 50.50 24.35 22.80
N THR A 58 50.22 24.82 24.03
CA THR A 58 49.65 26.16 24.24
C THR A 58 50.67 27.29 24.00
N ALA A 59 50.43 28.11 22.98
CA ALA A 59 51.05 29.42 22.84
C ALA A 59 50.26 30.47 23.66
N ARG A 60 50.96 31.39 24.33
CA ARG A 60 50.31 32.45 25.11
C ARG A 60 49.57 33.42 24.17
N PRO A 61 48.25 33.61 24.32
CA PRO A 61 47.53 34.60 23.52
C PRO A 61 47.98 36.02 23.86
N SER A 62 47.88 36.94 22.89
CA SER A 62 48.15 38.37 23.11
C SER A 62 47.17 38.96 24.14
N GLN A 63 47.67 39.85 25.01
CA GLN A 63 46.87 40.48 26.07
C GLN A 63 45.71 41.32 25.51
N ASP A 64 45.92 41.93 24.35
CA ASP A 64 44.90 42.72 23.62
C ASP A 64 43.66 41.89 23.25
N VAL A 65 43.82 40.59 23.00
CA VAL A 65 42.69 39.70 22.69
C VAL A 65 41.76 39.54 23.89
N LYS A 66 42.31 39.51 25.12
CA LYS A 66 41.51 39.40 26.34
C LYS A 66 40.63 40.64 26.51
N GLU A 67 41.19 41.83 26.31
CA GLU A 67 40.46 43.10 26.42
C GLU A 67 39.40 43.26 25.33
N LYS A 68 39.71 42.86 24.09
CA LYS A 68 38.74 42.83 22.98
C LYS A 68 37.57 41.90 23.25
N ILE A 69 37.83 40.68 23.73
CA ILE A 69 36.76 39.72 24.09
C ILE A 69 35.92 40.27 25.25
N TRP A 70 36.57 40.79 26.30
CA TRP A 70 35.86 41.35 27.45
C TRP A 70 35.01 42.57 27.08
N SER A 71 35.50 43.39 26.16
CA SER A 71 34.76 44.52 25.60
C SER A 71 33.60 44.05 24.72
N ALA A 72 33.78 43.04 23.88
CA ALA A 72 32.70 42.49 23.05
C ALA A 72 31.57 41.86 23.89
N ILE A 73 31.91 41.17 24.98
CA ILE A 73 30.93 40.60 25.92
C ILE A 73 30.21 41.71 26.71
N GLN A 74 30.89 42.78 27.13
CA GLN A 74 30.23 43.90 27.80
C GLN A 74 29.41 44.79 26.84
N GLN A 75 29.82 44.88 25.57
CA GLN A 75 29.11 45.61 24.52
C GLN A 75 27.85 44.89 24.04
N THR A 76 27.62 43.64 24.43
CA THR A 76 26.25 43.12 24.55
C THR A 76 25.55 43.79 25.73
N SER A 77 25.42 45.12 25.67
CA SER A 77 24.27 45.83 26.24
C SER A 77 23.04 45.04 25.82
N PRO A 78 21.99 44.90 26.67
CA PRO A 78 20.78 44.26 26.22
C PRO A 78 20.41 45.00 24.93
N LYS A 79 20.47 44.30 23.79
CA LYS A 79 19.49 44.57 22.75
C LYS A 79 18.23 44.51 23.57
N THR A 80 17.68 45.67 23.94
CA THR A 80 16.32 45.80 24.44
C THR A 80 15.59 44.77 23.61
N PRO A 81 15.02 43.71 24.23
CA PRO A 81 14.35 42.72 23.43
C PRO A 81 13.45 43.57 22.57
N LYS A 82 13.72 43.61 21.26
CA LYS A 82 12.81 44.23 20.34
C LYS A 82 11.67 43.28 20.56
N ILE A 83 10.74 43.66 21.42
CA ILE A 83 9.48 42.98 21.58
C ILE A 83 8.89 43.25 20.21
N VAL A 84 9.29 42.40 19.27
CA VAL A 84 8.53 42.09 18.11
C VAL A 84 7.31 41.53 18.78
N THR A 85 6.33 42.41 19.00
CA THR A 85 4.95 41.98 19.17
C THR A 85 4.79 41.02 18.02
N MET A 86 4.82 39.73 18.35
CA MET A 86 4.47 38.70 17.41
C MET A 86 3.02 39.04 17.14
N GLU A 87 2.75 39.82 16.08
CA GLU A 87 1.44 39.76 15.47
C GLU A 87 1.20 38.26 15.32
N PRO A 88 0.08 37.73 15.85
CA PRO A 88 -0.22 36.33 15.66
C PRO A 88 -0.22 36.14 14.16
N THR A 89 0.85 35.55 13.63
CA THR A 89 0.88 35.12 12.25
C THR A 89 -0.09 33.96 12.29
N THR A 90 -1.36 34.31 12.12
CA THR A 90 -2.32 33.40 11.54
C THR A 90 -1.82 33.28 10.10
N ARG A 91 -0.73 32.52 9.93
CA ARG A 91 -0.50 31.78 8.69
C ARG A 91 -1.68 30.83 8.63
N ARG A 92 -2.84 31.38 8.25
CA ARG A 92 -3.95 30.63 7.69
C ARG A 92 -3.29 29.90 6.54
N SER A 93 -2.97 28.64 6.77
CA SER A 93 -2.47 27.74 5.74
C SER A 93 -3.60 27.60 4.73
N SER A 94 -3.67 28.55 3.81
CA SER A 94 -4.69 28.59 2.77
C SER A 94 -4.66 27.27 2.00
N GLY A 95 -3.46 26.69 1.82
CA GLY A 95 -3.25 25.35 1.26
C GLY A 95 -3.94 24.21 2.01
N LEU A 96 -4.08 24.27 3.34
CA LEU A 96 -4.71 23.17 4.10
C LEU A 96 -6.22 23.07 3.81
N ARG A 97 -6.87 24.21 3.51
CA ARG A 97 -8.28 24.22 3.10
C ARG A 97 -8.48 23.60 1.71
N TRP A 98 -7.53 23.81 0.80
CA TRP A 98 -7.53 23.17 -0.51
C TRP A 98 -7.24 21.67 -0.43
N ILE A 99 -6.32 21.25 0.45
CA ILE A 99 -6.04 19.82 0.69
C ILE A 99 -7.26 19.13 1.32
N ALA A 100 -7.89 19.75 2.32
CA ALA A 100 -9.10 19.22 2.93
C ALA A 100 -10.29 19.16 1.95
N ALA A 101 -10.42 20.15 1.06
CA ALA A 101 -11.45 20.10 0.00
C ALA A 101 -11.15 19.02 -1.04
N ALA A 102 -9.88 18.88 -1.45
CA ALA A 102 -9.45 17.90 -2.44
C ALA A 102 -9.63 16.45 -1.93
N SER A 103 -9.38 16.19 -0.65
CA SER A 103 -9.57 14.84 -0.08
C SER A 103 -11.03 14.42 -0.05
N VAL A 104 -11.96 15.34 0.23
CA VAL A 104 -13.41 15.07 0.19
C VAL A 104 -13.88 14.78 -1.23
N ILE A 105 -13.43 15.57 -2.21
CA ILE A 105 -13.77 15.33 -3.63
C ILE A 105 -13.22 13.98 -4.10
N LEU A 106 -11.96 13.68 -3.77
CA LEU A 106 -11.34 12.40 -4.12
C LEU A 106 -12.07 11.21 -3.50
N PHE A 107 -12.52 11.34 -2.24
CA PHE A 107 -13.29 10.29 -1.57
C PHE A 107 -14.65 10.04 -2.25
N LEU A 108 -15.37 11.10 -2.65
CA LEU A 108 -16.65 10.97 -3.35
C LEU A 108 -16.49 10.34 -4.74
N VAL A 109 -15.48 10.76 -5.50
CA VAL A 109 -15.20 10.21 -6.83
C VAL A 109 -14.76 8.75 -6.73
N ALA A 110 -13.87 8.42 -5.80
CA ALA A 110 -13.43 7.06 -5.56
C ALA A 110 -14.59 6.16 -5.11
N GLY A 111 -15.46 6.65 -4.20
CA GLY A 111 -16.65 5.93 -3.75
C GLY A 111 -17.65 5.66 -4.89
N TYR A 112 -17.94 6.67 -5.72
CA TYR A 112 -18.82 6.51 -6.89
C TYR A 112 -18.24 5.52 -7.90
N PHE A 113 -16.94 5.62 -8.19
CA PHE A 113 -16.27 4.70 -9.10
C PHE A 113 -16.23 3.28 -8.55
N ALA A 114 -15.94 3.10 -7.26
CA ALA A 114 -15.97 1.80 -6.59
C ALA A 114 -17.36 1.17 -6.64
N PHE A 115 -18.42 1.95 -6.42
CA PHE A 115 -19.79 1.46 -6.54
C PHE A 115 -20.14 1.02 -7.96
N ARG A 116 -19.78 1.82 -8.98
CA ARG A 116 -19.96 1.47 -10.39
C ARG A 116 -19.14 0.23 -10.80
N PHE A 117 -17.94 0.09 -10.28
CA PHE A 117 -17.06 -1.05 -10.53
C PHE A 117 -17.58 -2.33 -9.86
N TYR A 118 -18.05 -2.22 -8.61
CA TYR A 118 -18.65 -3.33 -7.89
C TYR A 118 -19.94 -3.81 -8.57
N SER A 119 -20.80 -2.88 -9.03
CA SER A 119 -22.01 -3.21 -9.77
C SER A 119 -21.71 -3.97 -11.07
N GLN A 120 -20.74 -3.50 -11.86
CA GLN A 120 -20.31 -4.21 -13.07
C GLN A 120 -19.74 -5.59 -12.78
N ASN A 121 -18.93 -5.74 -11.73
CA ASN A 121 -18.40 -7.05 -11.32
C ASN A 121 -19.49 -7.99 -10.82
N ALA A 122 -20.51 -7.48 -10.12
CA ALA A 122 -21.66 -8.27 -9.68
C ALA A 122 -22.50 -8.75 -10.87
N GLU A 123 -22.74 -7.88 -11.86
CA GLU A 123 -23.43 -8.23 -13.10
C GLU A 123 -22.66 -9.25 -13.93
N LEU A 124 -21.34 -9.09 -14.04
CA LEU A 124 -20.48 -10.06 -14.72
C LEU A 124 -20.53 -11.44 -14.04
N LYS A 125 -20.50 -11.46 -12.70
CA LYS A 125 -20.60 -12.70 -11.90
C LYS A 125 -21.97 -13.37 -12.06
N ASN A 126 -23.05 -12.59 -12.09
CA ASN A 126 -24.40 -13.11 -12.33
C ASN A 126 -24.54 -13.66 -13.76
N SER A 127 -23.94 -12.98 -14.74
CA SER A 127 -23.92 -13.45 -16.13
C SER A 127 -23.18 -14.78 -16.27
N ASN A 128 -22.01 -14.93 -15.64
CA ASN A 128 -21.30 -16.22 -15.60
C ASN A 128 -22.13 -17.32 -14.95
N LYS A 129 -22.77 -17.05 -13.81
CA LYS A 129 -23.67 -18.02 -13.15
C LYS A 129 -24.85 -18.43 -14.05
N ASN A 130 -25.44 -17.47 -14.76
CA ASN A 130 -26.52 -17.75 -15.70
C ASN A 130 -26.01 -18.57 -16.90
N LEU A 131 -24.79 -18.30 -17.38
CA LEU A 131 -24.16 -19.09 -18.43
C LEU A 131 -23.90 -20.53 -17.96
N GLU A 132 -23.35 -20.73 -16.76
CA GLU A 132 -23.15 -22.07 -16.18
C GLU A 132 -24.47 -22.82 -16.01
N ALA A 133 -25.50 -22.16 -15.49
CA ALA A 133 -26.84 -22.75 -15.39
C ALA A 133 -27.41 -23.13 -16.76
N LYS A 134 -27.17 -22.30 -17.78
CA LYS A 134 -27.59 -22.57 -19.16
C LYS A 134 -26.83 -23.75 -19.77
N VAL A 135 -25.52 -23.86 -19.54
CA VAL A 135 -24.70 -25.01 -19.97
C VAL A 135 -25.21 -26.29 -19.32
N ASN A 136 -25.39 -26.31 -17.99
CA ASN A 136 -25.92 -27.48 -17.28
C ASN A 136 -27.31 -27.89 -17.78
N SER A 137 -28.19 -26.91 -18.06
CA SER A 137 -29.49 -27.20 -18.65
C SER A 137 -29.37 -27.78 -20.05
N MET A 138 -28.41 -27.32 -20.86
CA MET A 138 -28.17 -27.83 -22.20
C MET A 138 -27.67 -29.27 -22.16
N ASP A 139 -26.75 -29.59 -21.26
CA ASP A 139 -26.27 -30.97 -21.07
C ASP A 139 -27.40 -31.92 -20.68
N SER A 140 -28.32 -31.45 -19.82
CA SER A 140 -29.51 -32.25 -19.45
C SER A 140 -30.47 -32.46 -20.63
N VAL A 141 -30.62 -31.45 -21.51
CA VAL A 141 -31.43 -31.57 -22.72
C VAL A 141 -30.76 -32.48 -23.74
N LEU A 142 -29.45 -32.38 -23.92
CA LEU A 142 -28.69 -33.26 -24.80
C LEU A 142 -28.76 -34.72 -24.34
N GLY A 143 -28.68 -34.97 -23.03
CA GLY A 143 -28.89 -36.31 -22.46
C GLY A 143 -30.28 -36.86 -22.77
N ARG A 144 -31.33 -36.05 -22.57
CA ARG A 144 -32.71 -36.43 -22.89
C ARG A 144 -32.91 -36.71 -24.37
N VAL A 145 -32.37 -35.86 -25.25
CA VAL A 145 -32.46 -36.07 -26.70
C VAL A 145 -31.70 -37.32 -27.12
N ALA A 146 -30.55 -37.61 -26.51
CA ALA A 146 -29.80 -38.84 -26.77
C ALA A 146 -30.56 -40.09 -26.28
N ASP A 147 -31.21 -40.03 -25.11
CA ASP A 147 -32.04 -41.11 -24.58
C ASP A 147 -33.31 -41.32 -25.42
N GLU A 148 -33.99 -40.24 -25.82
CA GLU A 148 -35.13 -40.27 -26.74
C GLU A 148 -34.73 -40.83 -28.10
N GLN A 149 -33.57 -40.44 -28.64
CA GLN A 149 -33.03 -40.99 -29.87
C GLN A 149 -32.73 -42.48 -29.75
N LYS A 150 -32.27 -42.95 -28.58
CA LYS A 150 -32.03 -44.37 -28.32
C LYS A 150 -33.34 -45.16 -28.26
N LEU A 151 -34.39 -44.62 -27.65
CA LEU A 151 -35.74 -45.19 -27.66
C LEU A 151 -36.33 -45.28 -29.08
N MET A 152 -36.11 -44.27 -29.92
CA MET A 152 -36.55 -44.28 -31.32
C MET A 152 -35.71 -45.20 -32.23
N SER A 153 -34.46 -45.46 -31.85
CA SER A 153 -33.52 -46.30 -32.61
C SER A 153 -33.49 -47.76 -32.14
N ASP A 154 -34.27 -48.11 -31.12
CA ASP A 154 -34.40 -49.47 -30.60
C ASP A 154 -35.29 -50.32 -31.55
N PRO A 155 -34.78 -51.43 -32.11
CA PRO A 155 -35.54 -52.30 -33.02
C PRO A 155 -36.81 -52.92 -32.42
N ASN A 156 -37.00 -52.88 -31.09
CA ASN A 156 -38.15 -53.45 -30.39
C ASN A 156 -39.27 -52.45 -30.08
N VAL A 157 -39.12 -51.16 -30.41
CA VAL A 157 -40.15 -50.15 -30.16
C VAL A 157 -41.13 -50.07 -31.33
N THR A 158 -42.37 -50.47 -31.09
CA THR A 158 -43.46 -50.39 -32.08
C THR A 158 -44.28 -49.12 -31.84
N ILE A 159 -44.26 -48.20 -32.80
CA ILE A 159 -45.05 -46.97 -32.74
C ILE A 159 -46.52 -47.32 -33.07
N VAL A 160 -47.39 -47.33 -32.06
CA VAL A 160 -48.83 -47.57 -32.27
C VAL A 160 -49.57 -46.23 -32.29
N ASN A 161 -50.03 -45.83 -33.48
CA ASN A 161 -50.82 -44.63 -33.67
C ASN A 161 -52.28 -44.90 -33.31
N MET A 162 -52.77 -44.34 -32.20
CA MET A 162 -54.17 -44.45 -31.80
C MET A 162 -54.95 -43.21 -32.23
N VAL A 163 -55.84 -43.39 -33.21
CA VAL A 163 -56.77 -42.35 -33.65
C VAL A 163 -58.01 -42.32 -32.76
N GLY A 164 -58.36 -41.15 -32.24
CA GLY A 164 -59.55 -40.97 -31.39
C GLY A 164 -60.85 -41.29 -32.13
N MET A 165 -61.72 -42.11 -31.51
CA MET A 165 -63.02 -42.53 -32.07
C MET A 165 -64.17 -41.57 -31.73
N GLN A 166 -63.95 -40.25 -31.66
CA GLN A 166 -65.04 -39.28 -31.48
C GLN A 166 -64.98 -38.14 -32.49
N LYS A 167 -66.07 -38.04 -33.26
CA LYS A 167 -66.28 -37.06 -34.33
C LYS A 167 -66.49 -35.67 -33.70
N GLY A 168 -65.41 -34.93 -33.45
CA GLY A 168 -65.50 -33.56 -32.95
C GLY A 168 -64.22 -32.91 -32.41
N SER A 169 -63.16 -33.66 -32.12
CA SER A 169 -61.86 -33.10 -31.75
C SER A 169 -60.75 -33.99 -32.32
N PRO A 170 -59.89 -33.50 -33.23
CA PRO A 170 -58.79 -34.29 -33.74
C PRO A 170 -57.70 -34.40 -32.66
N SER A 171 -57.85 -35.36 -31.76
CA SER A 171 -56.81 -35.73 -30.79
C SER A 171 -56.13 -37.01 -31.26
N SER A 172 -54.86 -36.88 -31.61
CA SER A 172 -53.95 -37.99 -31.93
C SER A 172 -52.86 -38.04 -30.85
N ALA A 173 -52.65 -39.22 -30.26
CA ALA A 173 -51.59 -39.47 -29.29
C ALA A 173 -50.74 -40.65 -29.78
N SER A 174 -49.44 -40.41 -29.97
CA SER A 174 -48.47 -41.46 -30.28
C SER A 174 -47.97 -42.06 -28.97
N VAL A 175 -48.28 -43.34 -28.72
CA VAL A 175 -47.80 -44.06 -27.53
C VAL A 175 -46.66 -44.98 -27.96
N TYR A 176 -45.51 -44.86 -27.31
CA TYR A 176 -44.36 -45.74 -27.50
C TYR A 176 -44.48 -46.90 -26.51
N TRP A 177 -44.58 -48.14 -27.00
CA TRP A 177 -44.74 -49.35 -26.18
C TRP A 177 -43.50 -50.25 -26.36
N ASP A 178 -42.91 -50.66 -25.23
CA ASP A 178 -41.81 -51.63 -25.16
C ASP A 178 -42.36 -53.01 -24.81
N SER A 179 -42.26 -53.95 -25.76
CA SER A 179 -42.79 -55.31 -25.63
C SER A 179 -41.99 -56.24 -24.69
N THR A 180 -40.87 -55.76 -24.11
CA THR A 180 -40.06 -56.56 -23.17
C THR A 180 -40.43 -56.35 -21.70
N SER A 181 -41.30 -55.38 -21.38
CA SER A 181 -41.81 -55.16 -20.02
C SER A 181 -43.03 -56.03 -19.69
N ALA A 182 -42.82 -57.35 -19.69
CA ALA A 182 -43.76 -58.29 -19.10
C ALA A 182 -43.60 -58.28 -17.56
N ASN A 183 -44.33 -57.41 -16.86
CA ASN A 183 -44.78 -57.69 -15.50
C ASN A 183 -46.13 -57.02 -15.23
N VAL A 184 -47.02 -57.85 -14.69
CA VAL A 184 -48.37 -57.59 -14.18
C VAL A 184 -48.32 -56.73 -12.92
#